data_AF-A0A6A7AHC1-F1
#
_entry.id   AF-A0A6A7AHC1-F1
#
_cell.length_a   1.000
_cell.length_b   1.000
_cell.length_c   1.000
_cell.angle_alpha   90.00
_cell.angle_beta   90.00
_cell.angle_gamma   90.00
#
_symmetry.space_group_name_H-M   'P 1'
#
loop_
_entity.id
_entity.type
_entity.pdbx_description
1 polymer ?
#
loop_
_entity_poly.entity_id
_entity_poly.type
_entity_poly.pdbx_seq_one_letter_code
_entity_poly.pdbx_strand_id
1 'polypeptide(L)'
;MWFQLLVLPAILGTLVSSAPAPFPPGYWDKPECPGSDATPSRLPTNVFYLAPANKGVFDEFCKQMDNNNLDDRVVHKWTVNARGEKQPGWSKNKRAPPPNPNSHSQMIHLNWTPKLGTTHCNLSCHTAFADIAQSQCGSTGGQGYNMAVKALHHVGCGTFRYEITG
;
A
#
# COMPACT_ATOMS: atom_id res chain seq x y z
N MET A 1 -46.48 -58.40 14.11
CA MET A 1 -46.43 -56.98 13.70
C MET A 1 -45.30 -56.31 14.46
N TRP A 2 -44.18 -56.06 13.80
CA TRP A 2 -42.99 -55.42 14.38
C TRP A 2 -42.77 -54.09 13.64
N PHE A 3 -42.82 -52.97 14.37
CA PHE A 3 -42.50 -51.63 13.87
C PHE A 3 -41.01 -51.37 14.09
N GLN A 4 -40.25 -51.16 13.01
CA GLN A 4 -38.90 -50.64 13.08
C GLN A 4 -38.95 -49.12 13.28
N LEU A 5 -38.45 -48.65 14.42
CA LEU A 5 -38.11 -47.25 14.66
C LEU A 5 -36.76 -46.96 14.01
N LEU A 6 -36.77 -46.13 12.96
CA LEU A 6 -35.59 -45.53 12.35
C LEU A 6 -35.03 -44.44 13.28
N VAL A 7 -33.84 -44.68 13.84
CA VAL A 7 -33.05 -43.65 14.51
C VAL A 7 -32.15 -42.99 13.47
N LEU A 8 -32.45 -41.74 13.12
CA LEU A 8 -31.57 -40.88 12.32
C LEU A 8 -30.44 -40.34 13.22
N PRO A 9 -29.16 -40.45 12.84
CA PRO A 9 -28.10 -39.73 13.52
C PRO A 9 -28.12 -38.26 13.10
N ALA A 10 -28.20 -37.37 14.09
CA ALA A 10 -28.02 -35.94 13.92
C ALA A 10 -26.59 -35.66 13.46
N ILE A 11 -26.43 -35.19 12.21
CA ILE A 11 -25.16 -34.70 11.69
C ILE A 11 -24.96 -33.29 12.26
N LEU A 12 -24.23 -33.20 13.37
CA LEU A 12 -23.60 -31.97 13.85
C LEU A 12 -22.57 -31.54 12.80
N GLY A 13 -23.00 -30.69 11.86
CA GLY A 13 -22.11 -29.97 10.96
C GLY A 13 -21.29 -28.97 11.76
N THR A 14 -20.08 -29.35 12.15
CA THR A 14 -19.08 -28.40 12.64
C THR A 14 -18.65 -27.53 11.45
N LEU A 15 -19.12 -26.28 11.43
CA LEU A 15 -18.52 -25.22 10.63
C LEU A 15 -17.09 -25.05 11.11
N VAL A 16 -16.14 -25.68 10.42
CA VAL A 16 -14.72 -25.40 10.57
C VAL A 16 -14.53 -23.99 10.05
N SER A 17 -14.59 -23.01 10.96
CA SER A 17 -14.11 -21.66 10.71
C SER A 17 -12.61 -21.77 10.47
N SER A 18 -12.22 -21.86 9.20
CA SER A 18 -10.81 -21.85 8.80
C SER A 18 -10.27 -20.46 9.07
N ALA A 19 -9.74 -20.24 10.28
CA ALA A 19 -8.85 -19.13 10.53
C ALA A 19 -7.68 -19.23 9.52
N PRO A 20 -7.32 -18.15 8.82
CA PRO A 20 -6.19 -18.17 7.90
C PRO A 20 -4.94 -18.60 8.70
N ALA A 21 -4.24 -19.60 8.19
CA ALA A 21 -3.05 -20.16 8.83
C ALA A 21 -2.02 -19.05 9.11
N PRO A 22 -1.29 -19.11 10.23
CA PRO A 22 -0.17 -18.21 10.47
C PRO A 22 0.87 -18.38 9.36
N PHE A 23 1.22 -17.27 8.69
CA PHE A 23 2.18 -17.27 7.59
C PHE A 23 3.57 -17.70 8.10
N PRO A 24 4.30 -18.54 7.34
CA PRO A 24 5.66 -18.92 7.69
C PRO A 24 6.59 -17.70 7.65
N PRO A 25 7.61 -17.63 8.54
CA PRO A 25 8.56 -16.53 8.55
C PRO A 25 9.35 -16.51 7.23
N GLY A 26 9.29 -15.37 6.52
CA GLY A 26 10.05 -15.13 5.29
C GLY A 26 9.24 -14.99 3.98
N TYR A 27 7.91 -15.10 4.03
CA TYR A 27 7.06 -14.87 2.86
C TYR A 27 6.34 -13.51 3.01
N TRP A 28 6.94 -12.44 2.51
CA TRP A 28 6.26 -11.15 2.37
C TRP A 28 5.52 -11.13 1.03
N ASP A 29 4.27 -10.65 1.03
CA ASP A 29 3.50 -10.57 -0.19
C ASP A 29 4.19 -9.58 -1.14
N LYS A 30 4.43 -10.00 -2.39
CA LYS A 30 4.94 -9.11 -3.44
C LYS A 30 4.10 -7.81 -3.50
N PRO A 31 4.70 -6.66 -3.85
CA PRO A 31 3.93 -5.45 -4.11
C PRO A 31 2.79 -5.70 -5.10
N GLU A 32 1.63 -5.12 -4.85
CA GLU A 32 0.43 -5.27 -5.66
C GLU A 32 0.01 -3.94 -6.27
N CYS A 33 -0.38 -3.99 -7.54
CA CYS A 33 -0.91 -2.86 -8.28
C CYS A 33 -2.38 -3.11 -8.60
N PRO A 34 -3.33 -2.65 -7.77
CA PRO A 34 -4.74 -2.92 -7.98
C PRO A 34 -5.24 -2.26 -9.28
N GLY A 35 -5.73 -3.09 -10.21
CA GLY A 35 -6.21 -2.72 -11.55
C GLY A 35 -5.81 -3.80 -12.57
N SER A 36 -6.50 -3.89 -13.71
CA SER A 36 -6.27 -4.97 -14.69
C SER A 36 -4.88 -4.93 -15.31
N ASP A 37 -4.21 -3.77 -15.38
CA ASP A 37 -2.94 -3.62 -16.09
C ASP A 37 -1.99 -2.58 -15.45
N ALA A 38 -2.06 -2.38 -14.12
CA ALA A 38 -1.23 -1.41 -13.40
C ALA A 38 -1.14 -0.06 -14.15
N THR A 39 -2.28 0.61 -14.35
CA THR A 39 -2.39 1.83 -15.16
C THR A 39 -1.21 2.76 -14.91
N PRO A 40 -0.40 3.09 -15.93
CA PRO A 40 0.79 3.88 -15.73
C PRO A 40 0.41 5.31 -15.34
N SER A 41 1.07 5.83 -14.31
CA SER A 41 1.08 7.25 -14.02
C SER A 41 2.10 7.96 -14.93
N ARG A 42 2.11 9.29 -14.90
CA ARG A 42 3.18 10.08 -15.52
C ARG A 42 4.41 10.25 -14.62
N LEU A 43 4.42 9.61 -13.44
CA LEU A 43 5.49 9.78 -12.46
C LEU A 43 6.59 8.77 -12.77
N PRO A 44 7.79 9.23 -13.13
CA PRO A 44 8.89 8.34 -13.39
C PRO A 44 9.34 7.61 -12.11
N THR A 45 9.72 6.35 -12.23
CA THR A 45 10.17 5.51 -11.11
C THR A 45 11.39 6.07 -10.42
N ASN A 46 12.33 6.64 -11.19
CA ASN A 46 13.49 7.34 -10.63
C ASN A 46 13.10 8.62 -9.88
N VAL A 47 12.01 9.31 -10.22
CA VAL A 47 11.55 10.44 -9.41
C VAL A 47 10.95 9.94 -8.10
N PHE A 48 10.20 8.83 -8.13
CA PHE A 48 9.59 8.26 -6.93
C PHE A 48 10.63 7.72 -5.93
N TYR A 49 11.61 6.96 -6.42
CA TYR A 49 12.62 6.25 -5.62
C TYR A 49 13.96 7.00 -5.49
N LEU A 50 14.31 7.89 -6.43
CA LEU A 50 15.63 8.56 -6.55
C LEU A 50 15.51 10.07 -6.89
N ALA A 51 14.63 10.83 -6.20
CA ALA A 51 14.50 12.26 -6.47
C ALA A 51 15.80 13.03 -6.08
N PRO A 52 16.04 14.23 -6.65
CA PRO A 52 17.35 14.72 -7.15
C PRO A 52 18.47 14.97 -6.13
N ALA A 53 18.28 14.63 -4.86
CA ALA A 53 19.27 14.72 -3.78
C ALA A 53 19.46 13.38 -3.04
N ASN A 54 19.26 12.23 -3.73
CA ASN A 54 19.14 10.90 -3.12
C ASN A 54 17.99 10.81 -2.11
N LYS A 55 16.92 11.58 -2.34
CA LYS A 55 15.74 11.58 -1.48
C LYS A 55 14.52 11.14 -2.26
N GLY A 56 13.93 10.00 -1.91
CA GLY A 56 12.68 9.54 -2.49
C GLY A 56 11.50 10.42 -2.09
N VAL A 57 10.40 10.34 -2.85
CA VAL A 57 9.15 11.06 -2.58
C VAL A 57 8.58 10.71 -1.19
N PHE A 58 8.91 9.52 -0.67
CA PHE A 58 8.42 8.99 0.60
C PHE A 58 9.35 9.18 1.79
N ASP A 59 10.53 9.77 1.61
CA ASP A 59 11.56 9.82 2.64
C ASP A 59 11.13 10.52 3.93
N GLU A 60 10.58 11.74 3.82
CA GLU A 60 10.13 12.49 5.00
C GLU A 60 8.90 11.83 5.66
N PHE A 61 8.07 11.14 4.86
CA PHE A 61 6.99 10.32 5.41
C PHE A 61 7.56 9.16 6.22
N CYS A 62 8.53 8.42 5.68
CA CYS A 62 9.15 7.30 6.38
C CYS A 62 9.94 7.73 7.61
N LYS A 63 10.65 8.85 7.55
CA LYS A 63 11.32 9.42 8.72
C LYS A 63 10.33 9.75 9.85
N GLN A 64 9.16 10.29 9.52
CA GLN A 64 8.11 10.54 10.51
C GLN A 64 7.55 9.23 11.08
N MET A 65 7.37 8.21 10.24
CA MET A 65 6.90 6.89 10.64
C MET A 65 7.88 6.20 11.60
N ASP A 66 9.18 6.25 11.30
CA ASP A 66 10.24 5.67 12.12
C ASP A 66 10.38 6.41 13.46
N ASN A 67 10.32 7.74 13.45
CA ASN A 67 10.32 8.55 14.68
C ASN A 67 9.11 8.27 15.60
N ASN A 68 7.98 7.87 15.02
CA ASN A 68 6.77 7.51 15.74
C ASN A 68 6.72 6.02 16.12
N ASN A 69 7.82 5.26 15.95
CA ASN A 69 7.91 3.81 16.19
C ASN A 69 6.83 2.98 15.50
N LEU A 70 6.36 3.40 14.31
CA LEU A 70 5.30 2.69 13.58
C LEU A 70 4.09 2.34 14.47
N ASP A 71 3.55 3.30 15.24
CA ASP A 71 2.41 3.06 16.13
C ASP A 71 1.33 2.20 15.43
N ASP A 72 1.14 0.99 15.95
CA ASP A 72 0.27 -0.06 15.40
C ASP A 72 -1.21 0.29 15.50
N ARG A 73 -1.54 1.47 16.05
CA ARG A 73 -2.90 1.99 16.22
C ARG A 73 -3.19 3.20 15.35
N VAL A 74 -2.19 3.81 14.73
CA VAL A 74 -2.35 5.09 14.03
C VAL A 74 -2.19 4.92 12.53
N VAL A 75 -3.25 5.29 11.80
CA VAL A 75 -3.22 5.41 10.34
C VAL A 75 -2.52 6.72 9.98
N HIS A 76 -1.42 6.64 9.23
CA HIS A 76 -0.69 7.82 8.79
C HIS A 76 -0.95 8.09 7.30
N LYS A 77 -1.34 9.33 6.97
CA LYS A 77 -1.65 9.76 5.61
C LYS A 77 -0.97 11.06 5.27
N TRP A 78 -0.16 11.07 4.22
CA TRP A 78 0.49 12.26 3.69
C TRP A 78 0.10 12.46 2.23
N THR A 79 0.06 13.70 1.80
CA THR A 79 0.06 14.04 0.37
C THR A 79 1.31 14.84 0.12
N VAL A 80 2.09 14.43 -0.87
CA VAL A 80 3.36 15.06 -1.24
C VAL A 80 3.34 15.35 -2.74
N ASN A 81 4.16 16.30 -3.17
CA ASN A 81 4.41 16.49 -4.60
C ASN A 81 5.55 15.58 -5.08
N ALA A 82 5.89 15.62 -6.37
CA ALA A 82 7.00 14.87 -6.95
C ALA A 82 8.40 15.20 -6.38
N ARG A 83 8.51 16.23 -5.52
CA ARG A 83 9.74 16.56 -4.76
C ARG A 83 9.76 15.98 -3.34
N GLY A 84 8.71 15.26 -2.94
CA GLY A 84 8.53 14.76 -1.57
C GLY A 84 8.08 15.84 -0.58
N GLU A 85 7.74 17.05 -1.04
CA GLU A 85 7.31 18.14 -0.16
C GLU A 85 5.85 17.91 0.25
N LYS A 86 5.61 17.82 1.56
CA LYS A 86 4.28 17.65 2.15
C LYS A 86 3.37 18.81 1.76
N GLN A 87 2.25 18.47 1.14
CA GLN A 87 1.22 19.40 0.73
C GLN A 87 0.16 19.55 1.82
N PRO A 88 -0.31 20.78 2.12
CA PRO A 88 -1.40 21.00 3.06
C PRO A 88 -2.67 20.31 2.56
N GLY A 89 -3.35 19.60 3.47
CA GLY A 89 -4.38 18.60 3.18
C GLY A 89 -5.23 18.87 1.93
N TRP A 90 -5.16 17.92 0.99
CA TRP A 90 -6.06 17.84 -0.15
C TRP A 90 -7.48 17.52 0.37
N SER A 91 -8.20 18.57 0.74
CA SER A 91 -9.64 18.49 0.93
C SER A 91 -10.25 18.13 -0.43
N LYS A 92 -11.11 17.10 -0.47
CA LYS A 92 -11.88 16.69 -1.66
C LYS A 92 -12.73 17.83 -2.26
N ASN A 93 -12.84 18.97 -1.57
CA ASN A 93 -13.55 20.17 -2.01
C ASN A 93 -12.66 21.26 -2.63
N LYS A 94 -11.34 21.05 -2.75
CA LYS A 94 -10.48 22.02 -3.44
C LYS A 94 -10.54 21.76 -4.94
N ARG A 95 -10.94 22.80 -5.69
CA ARG A 95 -10.89 22.89 -7.16
C ARG A 95 -9.58 22.28 -7.68
N ALA A 96 -9.67 21.53 -8.77
CA ALA A 96 -8.51 21.11 -9.54
C ALA A 96 -7.55 22.31 -9.68
N PRO A 97 -6.26 22.16 -9.35
CA PRO A 97 -5.31 23.26 -9.40
C PRO A 97 -5.35 23.92 -10.81
N PRO A 98 -5.20 25.25 -10.89
CA PRO A 98 -5.32 25.97 -12.15
C PRO A 98 -4.41 25.38 -13.23
N PRO A 99 -4.76 25.54 -14.52
CA PRO A 99 -4.01 25.01 -15.64
C PRO A 99 -2.72 25.81 -15.86
N ASN A 100 -1.76 25.70 -14.95
CA ASN A 100 -0.41 26.19 -15.17
C ASN A 100 0.48 24.96 -15.48
N PRO A 101 1.08 24.89 -16.68
CA PRO A 101 1.89 23.74 -17.12
C PRO A 101 3.11 23.47 -16.21
N ASN A 102 3.53 24.44 -15.39
CA ASN A 102 4.58 24.26 -14.38
C ASN A 102 4.05 23.88 -12.98
N SER A 103 2.73 23.82 -12.77
CA SER A 103 2.10 23.54 -11.46
C SER A 103 1.20 22.30 -11.44
N HIS A 104 1.10 21.55 -12.53
CA HIS A 104 0.50 20.22 -12.51
C HIS A 104 1.49 19.21 -11.92
N SER A 105 1.90 19.45 -10.68
CA SER A 105 2.70 18.50 -9.92
C SER A 105 1.77 17.34 -9.58
N GLN A 106 2.09 16.16 -10.08
CA GLN A 106 1.42 14.95 -9.63
C GLN A 106 1.46 14.91 -8.10
N MET A 107 0.31 14.63 -7.51
CA MET A 107 0.15 14.50 -6.07
C MET A 107 0.27 13.03 -5.73
N ILE A 108 1.15 12.71 -4.79
CA ILE A 108 1.39 11.36 -4.33
C ILE A 108 0.80 11.28 -2.92
N HIS A 109 -0.24 10.49 -2.78
CA HIS A 109 -0.88 10.20 -1.50
C HIS A 109 -0.21 8.97 -0.90
N LEU A 110 0.56 9.14 0.18
CA LEU A 110 1.23 8.08 0.92
C LEU A 110 0.38 7.68 2.12
N ASN A 111 0.20 6.38 2.35
CA ASN A 111 -0.63 5.87 3.43
C ASN A 111 0.02 4.66 4.09
N TRP A 112 0.04 4.68 5.42
CA TRP A 112 0.31 3.52 6.27
C TRP A 112 -0.96 3.14 7.03
N THR A 113 -1.36 1.88 6.91
CA THR A 113 -2.45 1.30 7.70
C THR A 113 -1.90 0.13 8.52
N PRO A 114 -1.83 0.24 9.86
CA PRO A 114 -1.34 -0.85 10.68
C PRO A 114 -2.36 -1.99 10.73
N LYS A 115 -1.85 -3.21 10.98
CA LYS A 115 -2.65 -4.39 11.26
C LYS A 115 -2.71 -4.58 12.78
N LEU A 116 -3.91 -4.61 13.33
CA LEU A 116 -4.08 -4.77 14.77
C LEU A 116 -3.60 -6.15 15.23
N GLY A 117 -2.95 -6.20 16.40
CA GLY A 117 -2.53 -7.43 17.05
C GLY A 117 -1.23 -8.03 16.51
N THR A 118 -0.46 -7.28 15.73
CA THR A 118 0.86 -7.70 15.24
C THR A 118 1.97 -6.83 15.84
N THR A 119 2.98 -7.44 16.45
CA THR A 119 4.08 -6.74 17.14
C THR A 119 5.36 -6.62 16.32
N HIS A 120 5.45 -7.29 15.16
CA HIS A 120 6.68 -7.34 14.35
C HIS A 120 6.41 -6.94 12.91
N CYS A 121 7.03 -5.83 12.50
CA CYS A 121 7.14 -5.40 11.12
C CYS A 121 8.35 -6.05 10.48
N ASN A 122 8.16 -6.59 9.28
CA ASN A 122 9.23 -7.33 8.62
C ASN A 122 10.00 -6.50 7.61
N LEU A 123 9.40 -5.38 7.18
CA LEU A 123 9.99 -4.41 6.27
C LEU A 123 9.82 -3.01 6.87
N SER A 124 10.86 -2.20 6.70
CA SER A 124 10.80 -0.77 7.03
C SER A 124 9.93 0.00 6.03
N CYS A 125 9.51 1.21 6.38
CA CYS A 125 8.80 2.09 5.45
C CYS A 125 9.58 2.33 4.16
N HIS A 126 10.89 2.62 4.27
CA HIS A 126 11.76 2.84 3.12
C HIS A 126 11.86 1.61 2.23
N THR A 127 12.10 0.43 2.83
CA THR A 127 12.21 -0.83 2.08
C THR A 127 10.90 -1.13 1.37
N ALA A 128 9.75 -0.95 2.04
CA ALA A 128 8.46 -1.24 1.44
C ALA A 128 8.17 -0.37 0.20
N PHE A 129 8.44 0.93 0.25
CA PHE A 129 8.25 1.80 -0.92
C PHE A 129 9.30 1.60 -2.02
N ALA A 130 10.54 1.25 -1.64
CA ALA A 130 11.57 0.85 -2.59
C ALA A 130 11.17 -0.42 -3.36
N ASP A 131 10.70 -1.45 -2.66
CA ASP A 131 10.25 -2.71 -3.24
C ASP A 131 9.08 -2.48 -4.20
N ILE A 132 8.12 -1.62 -3.82
CA ILE A 132 7.05 -1.20 -4.70
C ILE A 132 7.61 -0.58 -6.00
N ALA A 133 8.57 0.33 -5.90
CA ALA A 133 9.17 1.00 -7.06
C ALA A 133 10.02 0.08 -7.94
N GLN A 134 10.58 -0.99 -7.38
CA GLN A 134 11.41 -1.95 -8.11
C GLN A 134 10.60 -3.15 -8.65
N SER A 135 9.35 -3.29 -8.22
CA SER A 135 8.42 -4.31 -8.73
C SER A 135 7.80 -3.93 -10.07
N GLN A 136 6.92 -4.78 -10.60
CA GLN A 136 6.09 -4.45 -11.76
C GLN A 136 5.32 -3.12 -11.61
N CYS A 137 5.08 -2.67 -10.37
CA CYS A 137 4.43 -1.41 -10.08
C CYS A 137 5.27 -0.16 -10.40
N GLY A 138 6.59 -0.27 -10.46
CA GLY A 138 7.47 0.80 -10.93
C GLY A 138 8.06 0.53 -12.32
N SER A 139 7.47 -0.38 -13.08
CA SER A 139 7.89 -0.66 -14.46
C SER A 139 6.71 -0.64 -15.43
N THR A 140 5.82 0.33 -15.26
CA THR A 140 4.59 0.46 -16.07
C THR A 140 4.78 1.41 -17.26
N GLY A 141 3.88 1.31 -18.24
CA GLY A 141 3.87 2.13 -19.46
C GLY A 141 4.75 1.59 -20.57
N GLY A 142 4.67 2.19 -21.76
CA GLY A 142 5.29 1.64 -22.98
C GLY A 142 6.82 1.55 -22.96
N GLN A 143 7.49 2.30 -22.09
CA GLN A 143 8.94 2.22 -21.86
C GLN A 143 9.31 1.59 -20.51
N GLY A 144 8.33 1.23 -19.66
CA GLY A 144 8.58 0.58 -18.38
C GLY A 144 9.29 1.44 -17.33
N TYR A 145 9.19 2.78 -17.41
CA TYR A 145 9.88 3.70 -16.48
C TYR A 145 8.92 4.48 -15.58
N ASN A 146 7.63 4.19 -15.62
CA ASN A 146 6.64 4.91 -14.83
C ASN A 146 6.10 4.06 -13.69
N MET A 147 5.75 4.73 -12.59
CA MET A 147 5.00 4.15 -11.49
C MET A 147 3.56 3.91 -11.92
N ALA A 148 2.94 2.82 -11.47
CA ALA A 148 1.49 2.61 -11.55
C ALA A 148 0.75 3.71 -10.79
N VAL A 149 -0.51 3.99 -11.13
CA VAL A 149 -1.33 4.98 -10.44
C VAL A 149 -1.56 4.63 -8.97
N LYS A 150 -1.61 3.35 -8.62
CA LYS A 150 -1.79 2.86 -7.24
C LYS A 150 -0.95 1.62 -7.03
N ALA A 151 -0.36 1.50 -5.85
CA ALA A 151 0.24 0.25 -5.41
C ALA A 151 0.12 0.10 -3.89
N LEU A 152 0.24 -1.13 -3.41
CA LEU A 152 0.28 -1.48 -2.00
C LEU A 152 1.30 -2.59 -1.74
N HIS A 153 1.78 -2.68 -0.50
CA HIS A 153 2.66 -3.75 -0.07
C HIS A 153 2.37 -4.10 1.39
N HIS A 154 2.06 -5.38 1.63
CA HIS A 154 1.80 -5.93 2.95
C HIS A 154 3.11 -6.37 3.59
N VAL A 155 3.42 -5.83 4.77
CA VAL A 155 4.72 -6.04 5.46
C VAL A 155 4.58 -6.88 6.74
N GLY A 156 3.47 -7.60 6.85
CA GLY A 156 3.11 -8.40 8.03
C GLY A 156 2.41 -7.61 9.12
N CYS A 157 2.99 -6.50 9.57
CA CYS A 157 2.42 -5.66 10.63
C CYS A 157 1.44 -4.57 10.15
N GLY A 158 1.24 -4.46 8.84
CA GLY A 158 0.42 -3.44 8.23
C GLY A 158 0.65 -3.37 6.73
N THR A 159 0.14 -2.29 6.13
CA THR A 159 0.13 -2.09 4.69
C THR A 159 0.59 -0.69 4.35
N PHE A 160 1.64 -0.59 3.53
CA PHE A 160 2.00 0.63 2.85
C PHE A 160 1.24 0.73 1.54
N ARG A 161 0.74 1.92 1.21
CA ARG A 161 0.01 2.19 -0.03
C ARG A 161 0.39 3.57 -0.55
N TYR A 162 0.42 3.72 -1.87
CA TYR A 162 0.36 5.02 -2.50
C TYR A 162 -0.78 5.13 -3.52
N GLU A 163 -1.19 6.37 -3.79
CA GLU A 163 -2.04 6.74 -4.93
C GLU A 163 -1.51 8.02 -5.57
N ILE A 164 -1.31 8.01 -6.89
CA ILE A 164 -0.84 9.15 -7.68
C ILE A 164 -2.05 9.77 -8.37
N THR A 165 -2.26 11.07 -8.19
CA THR A 165 -3.30 11.85 -8.87
C THR A 165 -2.70 13.04 -9.62
N GLY A 166 -3.40 13.50 -10.67
CA GLY A 166 -2.93 14.58 -11.53
C GLY A 166 -2.90 14.20 -13.00
#